data_AF-A0A223AX87-F1
#
_entry.id   AF-A0A223AX87-F1
#
_cell.length_a   1.000
_cell.length_b   1.000
_cell.length_c   1.000
_cell.angle_alpha   90.00
_cell.angle_beta   90.00
_cell.angle_gamma   90.00
#
_symmetry.space_group_name_H-M   'P 1'
#
loop_
_entity.id
_entity.type
_entity.pdbx_description
1 polymer ?
#
loop_
_entity_poly.entity_id
_entity_poly.type
_entity_poly.pdbx_seq_one_letter_code
_entity_poly.pdbx_strand_id
1 'polypeptide(L)'
;MENLISSKTEGNNSILKIGNVVIENISIPGGTGIRAATLKTSFKNIISISLTPYITYGQQENSSQSIHDDDNYIIRNKSLRFYCNGDQTVNACIIGIV
;
A
#
# COMPACT_ATOMS: atom_id res chain seq x y z
N MET A 1 -29.03 14.06 -1.59
CA MET A 1 -27.59 14.40 -1.61
C MET A 1 -26.86 13.07 -1.65
N GLU A 2 -26.15 12.75 -2.74
CA GLU A 2 -25.36 11.53 -2.79
C GLU A 2 -24.14 11.69 -1.88
N ASN A 3 -23.88 10.67 -1.06
CA ASN A 3 -22.73 10.70 -0.16
C ASN A 3 -21.49 10.33 -0.96
N LEU A 4 -20.70 11.35 -1.32
CA LEU A 4 -19.51 11.19 -2.16
C LEU A 4 -18.32 10.58 -1.41
N ILE A 5 -18.41 10.48 -0.08
CA ILE A 5 -17.36 9.97 0.78
C ILE A 5 -17.80 8.63 1.38
N SER A 6 -16.95 7.62 1.26
CA SER A 6 -17.13 6.36 1.98
C SER A 6 -15.81 5.80 2.46
N SER A 7 -15.83 5.08 3.57
CA SER A 7 -14.66 4.41 4.12
C SER A 7 -15.00 2.96 4.47
N LYS A 8 -14.07 2.04 4.22
CA LYS A 8 -14.18 0.66 4.67
C LYS A 8 -12.83 0.08 5.05
N THR A 9 -12.85 -0.93 5.89
CA THR A 9 -11.68 -1.77 6.20
C THR A 9 -11.97 -3.19 5.72
N GLU A 10 -11.02 -3.80 5.03
CA GLU A 10 -11.12 -5.17 4.52
C GLU A 10 -9.80 -5.90 4.78
N GLY A 11 -9.76 -6.70 5.84
CA GLY A 11 -8.51 -7.29 6.32
C GLY A 11 -7.54 -6.19 6.78
N ASN A 12 -6.33 -6.19 6.20
CA ASN A 12 -5.29 -5.20 6.51
C ASN A 12 -5.39 -3.92 5.65
N ASN A 13 -6.43 -3.81 4.81
CA ASN A 13 -6.63 -2.69 3.89
C ASN A 13 -7.64 -1.70 4.49
N SER A 14 -7.27 -0.44 4.64
CA SER A 14 -8.17 0.68 4.94
C SER A 14 -8.35 1.53 3.69
N ILE A 15 -9.59 1.71 3.26
CA ILE A 15 -9.93 2.32 1.97
C ILE A 15 -10.85 3.51 2.24
N LEU A 16 -10.43 4.68 1.78
CA LEU A 16 -11.21 5.91 1.78
C LEU A 16 -11.46 6.32 0.33
N LYS A 17 -12.73 6.45 -0.05
CA LYS A 17 -13.16 6.90 -1.37
C LYS A 17 -13.81 8.27 -1.28
N ILE A 18 -13.40 9.19 -2.16
CA ILE A 18 -13.93 10.54 -2.30
C ILE A 18 -14.21 10.77 -3.78
N GLY A 19 -15.48 10.65 -4.20
CA GLY A 19 -15.85 10.68 -5.61
C GLY A 19 -15.19 9.54 -6.39
N ASN A 20 -14.32 9.87 -7.36
CA ASN A 20 -13.53 8.91 -8.14
C ASN A 20 -12.11 8.67 -7.58
N VAL A 21 -11.69 9.43 -6.56
CA VAL A 21 -10.39 9.25 -5.91
C VAL A 21 -10.52 8.20 -4.81
N VAL A 22 -9.55 7.30 -4.73
CA VAL A 22 -9.43 6.32 -3.66
C VAL A 22 -8.04 6.42 -3.04
N ILE A 23 -8.02 6.41 -1.70
CA ILE A 23 -6.83 6.24 -0.88
C ILE A 23 -6.94 4.86 -0.24
N GLU A 24 -6.00 3.98 -0.55
CA GLU A 24 -5.92 2.64 0.03
C GLU A 24 -4.62 2.51 0.82
N ASN A 25 -4.76 2.33 2.13
CA ASN A 25 -3.66 2.01 3.03
C ASN A 25 -3.66 0.52 3.33
N ILE A 26 -2.48 -0.11 3.29
CA ILE A 26 -2.31 -1.55 3.51
C ILE A 26 -1.21 -1.72 4.54
N SER A 27 -1.48 -2.45 5.63
CA SER A 27 -0.45 -2.81 6.61
C SER A 27 0.14 -4.18 6.30
N ILE A 28 1.45 -4.23 6.05
CA ILE A 28 2.19 -5.44 5.72
C ILE A 28 3.09 -5.77 6.91
N PRO A 29 2.78 -6.82 7.70
CA PRO A 29 3.59 -7.19 8.85
C PRO A 29 5.00 -7.64 8.45
N GLY A 30 5.89 -7.60 9.42
CA GLY A 30 7.25 -8.09 9.32
C GLY A 30 7.36 -9.54 8.85
N GLY A 31 8.33 -9.83 7.99
CA GLY A 31 8.63 -11.19 7.51
C GLY A 31 9.96 -11.26 6.77
N THR A 32 10.38 -12.45 6.33
CA THR A 32 11.54 -12.63 5.44
C THR A 32 11.08 -12.89 4.01
N GLY A 33 11.88 -12.48 3.01
CA GLY A 33 11.58 -12.70 1.58
C GLY A 33 10.84 -11.55 0.89
N ILE A 34 10.30 -11.84 -0.31
CA ILE A 34 9.62 -10.86 -1.17
C ILE A 34 8.36 -10.34 -0.48
N ARG A 35 8.26 -9.01 -0.31
CA ARG A 35 7.06 -8.36 0.24
C ARG A 35 6.12 -7.97 -0.88
N ALA A 36 4.84 -8.25 -0.68
CA ALA A 36 3.76 -7.84 -1.57
C ALA A 36 2.59 -7.29 -0.75
N ALA A 37 2.06 -6.14 -1.18
CA ALA A 37 0.81 -5.57 -0.71
C ALA A 37 -0.29 -5.91 -1.71
N THR A 38 -1.31 -6.66 -1.29
CA THR A 38 -2.46 -6.99 -2.14
C THR A 38 -3.50 -5.87 -2.05
N LEU A 39 -3.81 -5.25 -3.19
CA LEU A 39 -4.78 -4.16 -3.30
C LEU A 39 -6.20 -4.73 -3.42
N LYS A 40 -7.15 -4.07 -2.77
CA LYS A 40 -8.59 -4.35 -2.93
C LYS A 40 -9.21 -3.46 -3.98
N THR A 41 -8.71 -2.23 -4.14
CA THR A 41 -9.20 -1.27 -5.12
C THR A 41 -8.75 -1.66 -6.53
N SER A 42 -9.67 -1.62 -7.48
CA SER A 42 -9.35 -1.69 -8.92
C SER A 42 -9.01 -0.29 -9.44
N PHE A 43 -7.79 0.19 -9.22
CA PHE A 43 -7.37 1.48 -9.78
C PHE A 43 -7.32 1.42 -11.32
N LYS A 44 -7.76 2.50 -11.97
CA LYS A 44 -7.54 2.75 -13.41
C LYS A 44 -6.30 3.59 -13.66
N ASN A 45 -5.96 4.46 -12.71
CA ASN A 45 -4.76 5.28 -12.74
C ASN A 45 -4.23 5.45 -11.32
N ILE A 46 -2.94 5.24 -11.13
CA ILE A 46 -2.25 5.53 -9.87
C ILE A 46 -1.71 6.96 -9.95
N ILE A 47 -1.89 7.72 -8.88
CA ILE A 47 -1.38 9.10 -8.75
C ILE A 47 -0.10 9.09 -7.91
N SER A 48 -0.10 8.31 -6.83
CA SER A 48 1.03 8.24 -5.91
C SER A 48 1.03 6.92 -5.16
N ILE A 49 2.23 6.45 -4.85
CA ILE A 49 2.49 5.34 -3.94
C ILE A 49 3.54 5.79 -2.93
N SER A 50 3.31 5.51 -1.65
CA SER A 50 4.32 5.70 -0.62
C SER A 50 4.43 4.46 0.27
N LEU A 51 5.65 4.21 0.75
CA LEU A 51 5.97 3.16 1.71
C LEU A 51 6.43 3.84 3.00
N THR A 52 5.78 3.51 4.11
CA THR A 52 6.13 4.01 5.44
C THR A 52 6.53 2.84 6.32
N PRO A 53 7.82 2.65 6.63
CA PRO A 53 8.27 1.62 7.54
C PRO A 53 8.02 2.01 9.00
N TYR A 54 7.77 1.01 9.83
CA TYR A 54 7.87 1.10 11.27
C TYR A 54 9.03 0.22 11.72
N ILE A 55 10.02 0.85 12.35
CA ILE A 55 11.16 0.15 12.93
C ILE A 55 10.74 -0.49 14.24
N THR A 56 11.18 -1.72 14.46
CA THR A 56 11.00 -2.40 15.76
C THR A 56 12.02 -1.85 16.76
N TYR A 57 11.67 -1.75 18.04
CA TYR A 57 12.59 -1.30 19.09
C TYR A 57 13.84 -2.20 19.13
N GLY A 58 15.02 -1.60 19.03
CA GLY A 58 16.31 -2.32 19.00
C GLY A 58 16.83 -2.69 17.62
N GLN A 59 16.13 -2.33 16.54
CA GLN A 59 16.59 -2.56 15.17
C GLN A 59 17.84 -1.73 14.84
N GLN A 60 18.88 -2.38 14.32
CA GLN A 60 20.19 -1.77 14.05
C GLN A 60 20.46 -1.48 12.56
N GLU A 61 19.62 -2.01 11.66
CA GLU A 61 19.76 -1.77 10.22
C GLU A 61 18.91 -0.59 9.73
N ASN A 62 19.37 0.03 8.64
CA ASN A 62 18.66 1.14 8.01
C ASN A 62 17.29 0.71 7.50
N SER A 63 16.28 1.56 7.71
CA SER A 63 14.92 1.40 7.16
C SER A 63 14.84 1.88 5.72
N SER A 64 15.58 1.24 4.82
CA SER A 64 15.48 1.51 3.39
C SER A 64 14.34 0.69 2.77
N GLN A 65 13.52 1.34 1.94
CA GLN A 65 12.50 0.67 1.12
C GLN A 65 12.61 1.15 -0.32
N SER A 66 12.26 0.26 -1.25
CA SER A 66 12.09 0.63 -2.65
C SER A 66 10.89 -0.09 -3.22
N ILE A 67 10.03 0.65 -3.91
CA ILE A 67 9.01 0.08 -4.78
C ILE A 67 9.73 -0.69 -5.90
N HIS A 68 9.24 -1.89 -6.21
CA HIS A 68 9.78 -2.72 -7.29
C HIS A 68 8.91 -2.65 -8.55
N ASP A 69 7.59 -2.66 -8.38
CA ASP A 69 6.64 -2.70 -9.49
C ASP A 69 6.30 -1.31 -10.03
N ASP A 70 6.07 -1.22 -11.34
CA ASP A 70 5.49 -0.04 -11.97
C ASP A 70 3.96 0.01 -11.83
N ASP A 71 3.38 1.17 -12.12
CA ASP A 71 1.93 1.39 -11.99
C ASP A 71 1.09 0.43 -12.85
N ASN A 72 1.56 0.07 -14.05
CA ASN A 72 0.84 -0.82 -14.95
C ASN A 72 0.75 -2.23 -14.38
N TYR A 73 1.85 -2.74 -13.82
CA TYR A 73 1.87 -4.02 -13.14
C TYR A 73 0.92 -4.00 -11.93
N ILE A 74 0.97 -2.94 -11.12
CA ILE A 74 0.15 -2.83 -9.90
C ILE A 74 -1.35 -2.79 -10.25
N ILE A 75 -1.73 -1.98 -11.24
CA ILE A 75 -3.12 -1.89 -11.73
C ILE A 75 -3.59 -3.24 -12.25
N ARG A 76 -2.80 -3.91 -13.09
CA ARG A 76 -3.20 -5.17 -13.73
C ARG A 76 -3.33 -6.32 -12.73
N ASN A 77 -2.38 -6.41 -11.79
CA ASN A 77 -2.28 -7.57 -10.89
C ASN A 77 -2.87 -7.31 -9.50
N LYS A 78 -3.28 -6.07 -9.20
CA LYS A 78 -3.71 -5.63 -7.85
C LYS A 78 -2.72 -6.01 -6.76
N SER A 79 -1.43 -5.87 -7.07
CA SER A 79 -0.34 -6.25 -6.17
C SER A 79 0.82 -5.28 -6.34
N LEU A 80 1.34 -4.80 -5.22
CA LEU A 80 2.52 -3.95 -5.14
C LEU A 80 3.64 -4.72 -4.44
N ARG A 81 4.69 -5.08 -5.17
CA ARG A 81 5.91 -5.64 -4.61
C ARG A 81 6.90 -4.54 -4.29
N PHE A 82 7.61 -4.72 -3.18
CA PHE A 82 8.63 -3.79 -2.72
C PHE A 82 9.73 -4.52 -1.95
N TYR A 83 10.88 -3.86 -1.86
CA TYR A 83 11.99 -4.29 -1.02
C TYR A 83 11.98 -3.50 0.29
N CYS A 84 12.29 -4.17 1.40
CA CYS A 84 12.53 -3.56 2.69
C CYS A 84 13.56 -4.40 3.46
N ASN A 85 14.31 -3.76 4.36
CA ASN A 85 15.29 -4.45 5.19
C ASN A 85 14.62 -5.14 6.38
N GLY A 86 15.14 -6.33 6.72
CA GLY A 86 14.72 -7.11 7.87
C GLY A 86 13.22 -7.43 7.93
N ASP A 87 12.70 -7.46 9.14
CA ASP A 87 11.33 -7.79 9.52
C ASP A 87 10.46 -6.54 9.76
N GLN A 88 10.76 -5.44 9.06
CA GLN A 88 9.99 -4.19 9.21
C GLN A 88 8.52 -4.42 8.84
N THR A 89 7.63 -3.90 9.68
CA THR A 89 6.25 -3.68 9.29
C THR A 89 6.21 -2.44 8.40
N VAL A 90 5.58 -2.55 7.23
CA VAL A 90 5.49 -1.46 6.25
C VAL A 90 4.03 -1.16 5.98
N ASN A 91 3.66 0.12 6.04
CA ASN A 91 2.39 0.57 5.51
C ASN A 91 2.59 1.08 4.09
N ALA A 92 1.88 0.49 3.14
CA ALA A 92 1.81 0.97 1.77
C ALA A 92 0.56 1.84 1.61
N CYS A 93 0.72 3.07 1.11
CA CYS A 93 -0.38 3.96 0.77
C CYS A 93 -0.41 4.15 -0.74
N ILE A 94 -1.55 3.81 -1.36
CA ILE A 94 -1.79 3.99 -2.79
C ILE A 94 -2.93 4.99 -2.94
N ILE A 95 -2.68 6.03 -3.72
CA ILE A 95 -3.66 7.05 -4.07
C ILE A 95 -3.87 6.99 -5.58
N GLY A 96 -5.12 6.91 -6.02
CA GLY A 96 -5.44 6.80 -7.43
C GLY A 96 -6.90 7.04 -7.76
N ILE A 97 -7.24 6.85 -9.04
CA ILE A 97 -8.57 7.00 -9.60
C ILE A 97 -9.15 5.63 -9.95
N VAL A 98 -10.45 5.44 -9.70
CA VAL A 98 -11.23 4.25 -10.09
C VAL A 98 -12.18 4.48 -11.26
#